data_AF-A0AAU3MYH1-F1
#
_entry.id   AF-A0AAU3MYH1-F1
#
_cell.length_a   1.000
_cell.length_b   1.000
_cell.length_c   1.000
_cell.angle_alpha   90.00
_cell.angle_beta   90.00
_cell.angle_gamma   90.00
#
_symmetry.space_group_name_H-M   'P 1'
#
loop_
_entity.id
_entity.type
_entity.pdbx_description
1 polymer ?
#
loop_
_entity_poly.entity_id
_entity_poly.type
_entity_poly.pdbx_seq_one_letter_code
_entity_poly.pdbx_strand_id
1 'polypeptide(L)'
;MTDSKRKGTKRNKEVMGELLRRHGQTYAAEAHIHLKDTPQPLYRTLVLAHLLSARIRASVAVSTSRALHEAGPRNPKRMTEATWQERVDALGRGGYRRYDERTATQLGEGGQMLIDRWGGDLRRMRQQADGDADELRGLLRELPGVGPLGTDIFLREVQDVWPEFGPFVDSKALQGSERLGLPQRTSDLVRLADEAPNAALVRAALSKEVVADCDRVGGPVLPARPPHHRTCGPASGGSSS
;
A
#
# COMPACT_ATOMS: atom_id res chain seq x y z
N MET A 1 21.69 0.10 -27.94
CA MET A 1 21.00 0.77 -26.81
C MET A 1 21.51 2.19 -26.73
N THR A 2 20.66 3.22 -26.88
CA THR A 2 21.10 4.62 -26.99
C THR A 2 21.62 5.17 -25.66
N ASP A 3 22.54 6.14 -25.70
CA ASP A 3 23.16 6.74 -24.51
C ASP A 3 22.11 7.32 -23.54
N SER A 4 21.06 7.94 -24.09
CA SER A 4 19.91 8.45 -23.32
C SER A 4 19.16 7.35 -22.55
N LYS A 5 19.04 6.14 -23.11
CA LYS A 5 18.37 5.00 -22.46
C LYS A 5 19.23 4.40 -21.35
N ARG A 6 20.55 4.38 -21.52
CA ARG A 6 21.51 4.00 -20.45
C ARG A 6 21.46 5.00 -19.29
N LYS A 7 21.48 6.30 -19.58
CA LYS A 7 21.42 7.35 -18.56
C LYS A 7 20.13 7.30 -17.74
N GLY A 8 18.97 7.08 -18.38
CA GLY A 8 17.70 6.88 -17.68
C GLY A 8 17.66 5.62 -16.80
N THR A 9 18.26 4.51 -17.26
CA THR A 9 18.34 3.27 -16.46
C THR A 9 19.22 3.44 -15.22
N LYS A 10 20.33 4.17 -15.33
CA LYS A 10 21.22 4.46 -14.19
C LYS A 10 20.50 5.31 -13.13
N ARG A 11 19.85 6.41 -13.55
CA ARG A 11 19.05 7.26 -12.64
C ARG A 11 17.98 6.45 -11.91
N ASN A 12 17.23 5.61 -12.62
CA ASN A 12 16.15 4.84 -12.02
C ASN A 12 16.66 3.88 -10.93
N LYS A 13 17.84 3.28 -11.12
CA LYS A 13 18.48 2.45 -10.11
C LYS A 13 18.92 3.26 -8.88
N GLU A 14 19.48 4.45 -9.08
CA GLU A 14 19.90 5.34 -8.00
C GLU A 14 18.70 5.83 -7.16
N VAL A 15 17.64 6.27 -7.83
CA VAL A 15 16.38 6.69 -7.18
C VAL A 15 15.72 5.53 -6.44
N MET A 16 15.60 4.37 -7.07
CA MET A 16 15.02 3.18 -6.42
C MET A 16 15.86 2.74 -5.22
N GLY A 17 17.18 2.71 -5.35
CA GLY A 17 18.10 2.35 -4.27
C GLY A 17 17.96 3.28 -3.06
N GLU A 18 17.91 4.60 -3.28
CA GLU A 18 17.72 5.55 -2.18
C GLU A 18 16.33 5.43 -1.54
N LEU A 19 15.29 5.23 -2.35
CA LEU A 19 13.92 5.03 -1.88
C LEU A 19 13.84 3.80 -0.97
N LEU A 20 14.39 2.66 -1.41
CA LEU A 20 14.39 1.42 -0.62
C LEU A 20 15.23 1.58 0.66
N ARG A 21 16.41 2.19 0.56
CA ARG A 21 17.30 2.38 1.71
C ARG A 21 16.66 3.20 2.83
N ARG A 22 15.88 4.24 2.51
CA ARG A 22 15.24 5.11 3.52
C ARG A 22 13.81 4.69 3.88
N HIS A 23 13.08 4.11 2.93
CA HIS A 23 11.63 3.98 2.99
C HIS A 23 11.12 2.58 2.61
N GLY A 24 12.01 1.60 2.43
CA GLY A 24 11.69 0.23 2.04
C GLY A 24 10.95 -0.59 3.10
N GLN A 25 10.97 -0.17 4.38
CA GLN A 25 10.29 -0.91 5.44
C GLN A 25 8.77 -0.97 5.20
N THR A 26 8.22 -2.19 5.19
CA THR A 26 6.79 -2.45 5.03
C THR A 26 5.98 -1.90 6.20
N TYR A 27 4.71 -1.60 5.97
CA TYR A 27 3.85 -1.12 7.05
C TYR A 27 3.62 -2.22 8.09
N ALA A 28 3.54 -3.49 7.67
CA ALA A 28 3.47 -4.62 8.59
C ALA A 28 4.73 -4.70 9.49
N ALA A 29 5.93 -4.59 8.91
CA ALA A 29 7.17 -4.58 9.68
C ALA A 29 7.25 -3.37 10.61
N GLU A 30 6.85 -2.19 10.15
CA GLU A 30 6.74 -0.99 10.99
C GLU A 30 5.74 -1.25 12.14
N ALA A 31 4.60 -1.90 11.91
CA ALA A 31 3.64 -2.26 12.97
C ALA A 31 4.10 -3.43 13.89
N HIS A 32 5.36 -3.87 13.79
CA HIS A 32 5.91 -5.01 14.52
C HIS A 32 5.12 -6.30 14.26
N ILE A 33 4.68 -6.48 13.02
CA ILE A 33 4.07 -7.72 12.53
C ILE A 33 5.15 -8.50 11.79
N HIS A 34 5.66 -9.54 12.44
CA HIS A 34 6.50 -10.53 11.77
C HIS A 34 5.60 -11.42 10.93
N LEU A 35 5.47 -11.07 9.65
CA LEU A 35 4.59 -11.76 8.72
C LEU A 35 5.03 -13.23 8.56
N LYS A 36 4.07 -14.14 8.73
CA LYS A 36 4.18 -15.58 8.54
C LYS A 36 2.82 -16.09 8.06
N ASP A 37 2.78 -17.20 7.33
CA ASP A 37 1.53 -17.86 6.92
C ASP A 37 0.82 -18.58 8.07
N THR A 38 0.45 -17.81 9.10
CA THR A 38 -0.19 -18.26 10.33
C THR A 38 -1.31 -17.28 10.72
N PRO A 39 -2.35 -17.72 11.45
CA PRO A 39 -3.58 -16.94 11.59
C PRO A 39 -3.37 -15.56 12.23
N GLN A 40 -2.55 -15.47 13.28
CA GLN A 40 -2.39 -14.22 14.04
C GLN A 40 -1.66 -13.12 13.25
N PRO A 41 -0.47 -13.34 12.65
CA PRO A 41 0.18 -12.34 11.81
C PRO A 41 -0.72 -11.85 10.66
N LEU A 42 -1.39 -12.78 9.95
CA LEU A 42 -2.31 -12.42 8.86
C LEU A 42 -3.48 -11.57 9.36
N TYR A 43 -4.08 -11.92 10.50
CA TYR A 43 -5.15 -11.11 11.10
C TYR A 43 -4.66 -9.71 11.49
N ARG A 44 -3.47 -9.60 12.09
CA ARG A 44 -2.87 -8.29 12.41
C ARG A 44 -2.64 -7.46 11.15
N THR A 45 -2.20 -8.09 10.06
CA THR A 45 -2.04 -7.42 8.75
C THR A 45 -3.37 -6.94 8.20
N LEU A 46 -4.44 -7.73 8.31
CA LEU A 46 -5.79 -7.32 7.93
C LEU A 46 -6.28 -6.11 8.74
N VAL A 47 -6.10 -6.12 10.06
CA VAL A 47 -6.44 -4.98 10.93
C VAL A 47 -5.65 -3.74 10.54
N LEU A 48 -4.34 -3.88 10.26
CA LEU A 48 -3.52 -2.78 9.77
C LEU A 48 -4.02 -2.24 8.42
N ALA A 49 -4.38 -3.12 7.47
CA ALA A 49 -4.97 -2.75 6.18
C ALA A 49 -6.27 -1.95 6.35
N HIS A 50 -7.14 -2.42 7.24
CA HIS A 50 -8.39 -1.74 7.57
C HIS A 50 -8.13 -0.32 8.11
N LEU A 51 -7.20 -0.16 9.05
CA LEU A 51 -6.82 1.16 9.61
C LEU A 51 -6.18 2.09 8.57
N LEU A 52 -5.30 1.55 7.72
CA LEU A 52 -4.63 2.32 6.66
C LEU A 52 -5.59 2.77 5.54
N SER A 53 -6.75 2.12 5.41
CA SER A 53 -7.73 2.44 4.37
C SER A 53 -8.55 3.71 4.67
N ALA A 54 -8.54 4.21 5.91
CA ALA A 54 -9.19 5.46 6.26
C ALA A 54 -8.38 6.67 5.80
N ARG A 55 -9.04 7.84 5.77
CA ARG A 55 -8.37 9.13 5.49
C ARG A 55 -7.55 9.60 6.71
N ILE A 56 -6.45 8.90 6.98
CA ILE A 56 -5.59 9.11 8.14
C ILE A 56 -4.11 9.02 7.76
N ARG A 57 -3.22 9.54 8.62
CA ARG A 57 -1.77 9.38 8.45
C ARG A 57 -1.38 7.93 8.70
N ALA A 58 -0.51 7.39 7.85
CA ALA A 58 -0.04 6.00 7.98
C ALA A 58 0.63 5.72 9.33
N SER A 59 1.39 6.68 9.87
CA SER A 59 2.01 6.55 11.20
C SER A 59 1.00 6.38 12.33
N VAL A 60 -0.18 7.00 12.22
CA VAL A 60 -1.27 6.80 13.19
C VAL A 60 -1.84 5.40 13.06
N ALA A 61 -2.13 4.93 11.84
CA ALA A 61 -2.61 3.56 11.63
C ALA A 61 -1.62 2.48 12.14
N VAL A 62 -0.31 2.68 11.91
CA VAL A 62 0.76 1.82 12.43
C VAL A 62 0.79 1.83 13.96
N SER A 63 0.79 3.03 14.58
CA SER A 63 0.74 3.19 16.03
C SER A 63 -0.50 2.51 16.65
N THR A 64 -1.66 2.70 16.02
CA THR A 64 -2.93 2.08 16.42
C THR A 64 -2.91 0.56 16.30
N SER A 65 -2.33 0.00 15.24
CA SER A 65 -2.17 -1.45 15.10
C SER A 65 -1.32 -2.05 16.24
N ARG A 66 -0.25 -1.35 16.64
CA ARG A 66 0.57 -1.74 17.81
C ARG A 66 -0.22 -1.62 19.11
N ALA A 67 -0.93 -0.52 19.33
CA ALA A 67 -1.73 -0.30 20.54
C ALA A 67 -2.85 -1.35 20.71
N LEU A 68 -3.51 -1.76 19.63
CA LEU A 68 -4.49 -2.86 19.65
C LEU A 68 -3.83 -4.20 20.01
N HIS A 69 -2.63 -4.47 19.49
CA HIS A 69 -1.91 -5.69 19.82
C HIS A 69 -1.53 -5.74 21.31
N GLU A 70 -0.97 -4.64 21.82
CA GLU A 70 -0.56 -4.49 23.22
C GLU A 70 -1.74 -4.55 24.19
N ALA A 71 -2.91 -4.08 23.77
CA ALA A 71 -4.15 -4.13 24.55
C ALA A 71 -4.77 -5.54 24.65
N GLY A 72 -4.34 -6.50 23.82
CA GLY A 72 -4.86 -7.88 23.84
C GLY A 72 -5.69 -8.33 22.62
N PRO A 73 -6.45 -7.47 21.89
CA PRO A 73 -7.17 -7.78 20.65
C PRO A 73 -6.33 -8.22 19.43
N ARG A 74 -5.48 -9.23 19.59
CA ARG A 74 -4.45 -9.65 18.61
C ARG A 74 -4.86 -10.75 17.66
N ASN A 75 -6.05 -11.31 17.80
CA ASN A 75 -6.64 -12.33 16.92
C ASN A 75 -8.17 -12.18 16.92
N PRO A 76 -8.92 -12.82 16.01
CA PRO A 76 -10.37 -12.62 15.91
C PRO A 76 -11.10 -12.90 17.22
N LYS A 77 -10.76 -14.01 17.89
CA LYS A 77 -11.36 -14.40 19.18
C LYS A 77 -11.15 -13.32 20.26
N ARG A 78 -9.91 -12.87 20.46
CA ARG A 78 -9.59 -11.80 21.43
C ARG A 78 -10.20 -10.46 21.04
N MET A 79 -10.30 -10.17 19.74
CA MET A 79 -10.98 -8.96 19.27
C MET A 79 -12.45 -8.98 19.63
N THR A 80 -13.13 -10.11 19.44
CA THR A 80 -14.55 -10.28 19.80
C THR A 80 -14.77 -10.28 21.32
N GLU A 81 -13.90 -10.95 22.09
CA GLU A 81 -13.98 -11.00 23.56
C GLU A 81 -13.77 -9.63 24.22
N ALA A 82 -12.99 -8.75 23.60
CA ALA A 82 -12.84 -7.38 24.09
C ALA A 82 -14.17 -6.63 24.02
N THR A 83 -14.48 -5.87 25.07
CA THR A 83 -15.62 -4.97 25.08
C THR A 83 -15.45 -3.88 24.02
N TRP A 84 -16.56 -3.27 23.62
CA TRP A 84 -16.51 -2.14 22.70
C TRP A 84 -15.64 -1.00 23.24
N GLN A 85 -15.75 -0.69 24.54
CA GLN A 85 -14.97 0.38 25.17
C GLN A 85 -13.47 0.07 25.17
N GLU A 86 -13.06 -1.17 25.46
CA GLU A 86 -11.64 -1.57 25.40
C GLU A 86 -11.05 -1.41 23.99
N ARG A 87 -11.85 -1.71 22.95
CA ARG A 87 -11.46 -1.47 21.55
C ARG A 87 -11.33 0.02 21.26
N VAL A 88 -12.30 0.85 21.68
CA VAL A 88 -12.24 2.32 21.53
C VAL A 88 -11.00 2.89 22.23
N ASP A 89 -10.74 2.49 23.48
CA ASP A 89 -9.61 2.99 24.25
C ASP A 89 -8.27 2.62 23.59
N ALA A 90 -8.15 1.39 23.06
CA ALA A 90 -6.96 0.96 22.32
C ALA A 90 -6.75 1.77 21.02
N LEU A 91 -7.83 2.02 20.27
CA LEU A 91 -7.80 2.87 19.07
C LEU A 91 -7.38 4.30 19.43
N GLY A 92 -7.92 4.85 20.52
CA GLY A 92 -7.60 6.17 21.03
C GLY A 92 -6.14 6.31 21.48
N ARG A 93 -5.55 5.30 22.13
CA ARG A 93 -4.13 5.27 22.50
C ARG A 93 -3.20 5.38 21.29
N GLY A 94 -3.57 4.76 20.17
CA GLY A 94 -2.84 4.87 18.91
C GLY A 94 -3.02 6.20 18.17
N GLY A 95 -3.96 7.06 18.62
CA GLY A 95 -4.29 8.33 17.98
C GLY A 95 -5.43 8.27 16.96
N TYR A 96 -6.20 7.17 16.91
CA TYR A 96 -7.26 6.93 15.92
C TYR A 96 -8.63 7.54 16.30
N ARG A 97 -8.63 8.61 17.10
CA ARG A 97 -9.86 9.13 17.76
C ARG A 97 -10.97 9.61 16.84
N ARG A 98 -10.66 9.93 15.58
CA ARG A 98 -11.67 10.43 14.64
C ARG A 98 -12.69 9.36 14.24
N TYR A 99 -12.28 8.10 14.29
CA TYR A 99 -13.01 6.98 13.73
C TYR A 99 -13.11 5.80 14.70
N ASP A 100 -12.69 5.98 15.95
CA ASP A 100 -12.50 4.90 16.93
C ASP A 100 -13.80 4.16 17.23
N GLU A 101 -14.90 4.84 17.51
CA GLU A 101 -16.20 4.23 17.82
C GLU A 101 -16.69 3.30 16.69
N ARG A 102 -16.73 3.82 15.45
CA ARG A 102 -17.14 3.04 14.27
C ARG A 102 -16.18 1.89 14.01
N THR A 103 -14.88 2.15 14.14
CA THR A 103 -13.83 1.15 13.88
C THR A 103 -13.87 0.04 14.93
N ALA A 104 -14.14 0.37 16.20
CA ALA A 104 -14.30 -0.60 17.29
C ALA A 104 -15.47 -1.56 17.02
N THR A 105 -16.59 -1.05 16.51
CA THR A 105 -17.71 -1.89 16.08
C THR A 105 -17.31 -2.78 14.91
N GLN A 106 -16.73 -2.21 13.85
CA GLN A 106 -16.30 -2.94 12.65
C GLN A 106 -15.29 -4.05 12.95
N LEU A 107 -14.32 -3.79 13.83
CA LEU A 107 -13.32 -4.79 14.24
C LEU A 107 -13.95 -5.94 15.03
N GLY A 108 -14.91 -5.65 15.92
CA GLY A 108 -15.64 -6.67 16.66
C GLY A 108 -16.51 -7.54 15.75
N GLU A 109 -17.32 -6.92 14.90
CA GLU A 109 -18.19 -7.61 13.94
C GLU A 109 -17.39 -8.41 12.90
N GLY A 110 -16.32 -7.82 12.35
CA GLY A 110 -15.43 -8.51 11.42
C GLY A 110 -14.67 -9.66 12.06
N GLY A 111 -14.27 -9.53 13.34
CA GLY A 111 -13.71 -10.62 14.14
C GLY A 111 -14.69 -11.78 14.27
N GLN A 112 -15.95 -11.49 14.62
CA GLN A 112 -17.01 -12.50 14.74
C GLN A 112 -17.30 -13.18 13.40
N MET A 113 -17.48 -12.41 12.32
CA MET A 113 -17.71 -12.96 10.98
C MET A 113 -16.56 -13.89 10.54
N LEU A 114 -15.31 -13.50 10.84
CA LEU A 114 -14.14 -14.32 10.50
C LEU A 114 -14.13 -15.65 11.27
N ILE A 115 -14.57 -15.66 12.52
CA ILE A 115 -14.76 -16.86 13.34
C ILE A 115 -15.84 -17.75 12.73
N ASP A 116 -17.01 -17.19 12.44
CA ASP A 116 -18.18 -17.95 12.03
C ASP A 116 -17.99 -18.64 10.68
N ARG A 117 -17.38 -17.94 9.72
CA ARG A 117 -17.24 -18.45 8.35
C ARG A 117 -15.94 -19.19 8.08
N TRP A 118 -14.86 -18.76 8.74
CA TRP A 118 -13.51 -19.26 8.44
C TRP A 118 -12.75 -19.70 9.70
N GLY A 119 -13.44 -19.91 10.83
CA GLY A 119 -12.83 -20.38 12.07
C GLY A 119 -11.77 -19.43 12.64
N GLY A 120 -11.79 -18.15 12.26
CA GLY A 120 -10.82 -17.15 12.68
C GLY A 120 -9.51 -17.19 11.89
N ASP A 121 -9.47 -17.89 10.75
CA ASP A 121 -8.25 -18.13 9.98
C ASP A 121 -8.39 -17.65 8.52
N LEU A 122 -7.69 -16.56 8.19
CA LEU A 122 -7.68 -15.99 6.84
C LEU A 122 -7.13 -16.94 5.78
N ARG A 123 -6.39 -17.98 6.16
CA ARG A 123 -5.92 -19.00 5.21
C ARG A 123 -7.07 -19.84 4.67
N ARG A 124 -8.16 -20.02 5.42
CA ARG A 124 -9.38 -20.67 4.91
C ARG A 124 -10.13 -19.76 3.94
N MET A 125 -10.12 -18.45 4.17
CA MET A 125 -10.64 -17.47 3.20
C MET A 125 -9.83 -17.50 1.91
N ARG A 126 -8.49 -17.55 2.00
CA ARG A 126 -7.59 -17.76 0.84
C ARG A 126 -7.88 -19.07 0.12
N GLN A 127 -8.08 -20.17 0.84
CA GLN A 127 -8.43 -21.47 0.24
C GLN A 127 -9.75 -21.41 -0.51
N GLN A 128 -10.74 -20.71 0.02
CA GLN A 128 -12.02 -20.50 -0.67
C GLN A 128 -11.86 -19.71 -1.97
N ALA A 129 -10.93 -18.75 -2.01
CA ALA A 129 -10.63 -17.99 -3.22
C ALA A 129 -9.88 -18.80 -4.29
N ASP A 130 -9.32 -19.97 -3.95
CA ASP A 130 -8.65 -20.89 -4.89
C ASP A 130 -7.62 -20.21 -5.82
N GLY A 131 -6.83 -19.29 -5.26
CA GLY A 131 -5.81 -18.54 -6.02
C GLY A 131 -6.35 -17.41 -6.89
N ASP A 132 -7.67 -17.18 -6.94
CA ASP A 132 -8.27 -16.03 -7.61
C ASP A 132 -8.18 -14.77 -6.72
N ALA A 133 -7.43 -13.78 -7.19
CA ALA A 133 -7.23 -12.52 -6.48
C ALA A 133 -8.51 -11.69 -6.38
N ASP A 134 -9.39 -11.73 -7.39
CA ASP A 134 -10.64 -10.97 -7.40
C ASP A 134 -11.69 -11.60 -6.50
N GLU A 135 -11.71 -12.93 -6.42
CA GLU A 135 -12.51 -13.65 -5.42
C GLU A 135 -12.03 -13.30 -4.00
N LEU A 136 -10.72 -13.34 -3.73
CA LEU A 136 -10.18 -12.95 -2.42
C LEU A 136 -10.53 -11.49 -2.07
N ARG A 137 -10.47 -10.56 -3.04
CA ARG A 137 -10.95 -9.18 -2.85
C ARG A 137 -12.45 -9.13 -2.55
N GLY A 138 -13.25 -10.00 -3.17
CA GLY A 138 -14.67 -10.18 -2.86
C GLY A 138 -14.87 -10.56 -1.39
N LEU A 139 -14.26 -11.66 -0.96
CA LEU A 139 -14.38 -12.19 0.41
C LEU A 139 -13.90 -11.19 1.47
N LEU A 140 -12.78 -10.52 1.23
CA LEU A 140 -12.25 -9.51 2.16
C LEU A 140 -13.22 -8.32 2.31
N ARG A 141 -13.91 -7.91 1.25
CA ARG A 141 -14.88 -6.79 1.27
C ARG A 141 -16.17 -7.13 2.01
N GLU A 142 -16.43 -8.40 2.28
CA GLU A 142 -17.55 -8.79 3.14
C GLU A 142 -17.32 -8.40 4.60
N LEU A 143 -16.05 -8.23 5.01
CA LEU A 143 -15.71 -7.81 6.37
C LEU A 143 -16.06 -6.33 6.58
N PRO A 144 -16.73 -5.97 7.70
CA PRO A 144 -17.13 -4.60 7.99
C PRO A 144 -15.97 -3.61 7.90
N GLY A 145 -16.15 -2.59 7.07
CA GLY A 145 -15.19 -1.50 6.92
C GLY A 145 -13.94 -1.84 6.09
N VAL A 146 -13.85 -3.02 5.48
CA VAL A 146 -12.83 -3.33 4.49
C VAL A 146 -13.35 -2.97 3.10
N GLY A 147 -12.87 -1.85 2.55
CA GLY A 147 -13.18 -1.44 1.18
C GLY A 147 -12.11 -1.86 0.16
N PRO A 148 -12.25 -1.47 -1.12
CA PRO A 148 -11.28 -1.79 -2.18
C PRO A 148 -9.84 -1.38 -1.85
N LEU A 149 -9.65 -0.22 -1.21
CA LEU A 149 -8.32 0.21 -0.77
C LEU A 149 -7.76 -0.70 0.33
N GLY A 150 -8.60 -1.13 1.28
CA GLY A 150 -8.19 -2.05 2.34
C GLY A 150 -7.78 -3.42 1.80
N THR A 151 -8.48 -3.91 0.78
CA THR A 151 -8.11 -5.17 0.11
C THR A 151 -6.80 -5.08 -0.64
N ASP A 152 -6.57 -3.98 -1.38
CA ASP A 152 -5.31 -3.78 -2.09
C ASP A 152 -4.13 -3.63 -1.12
N ILE A 153 -4.33 -2.90 -0.01
CA ILE A 153 -3.32 -2.81 1.06
C ILE A 153 -3.03 -4.20 1.64
N PHE A 154 -4.06 -4.99 1.96
CA PHE A 154 -3.86 -6.32 2.51
C PHE A 154 -3.09 -7.22 1.55
N LEU A 155 -3.55 -7.33 0.30
CA LEU A 155 -2.88 -8.12 -0.74
C LEU A 155 -1.44 -7.67 -0.94
N ARG A 156 -1.18 -6.36 -0.94
CA ARG A 156 0.17 -5.82 -1.06
C ARG A 156 1.10 -6.32 0.04
N GLU A 157 0.63 -6.34 1.29
CA GLU A 157 1.47 -6.70 2.45
C GLU A 157 1.64 -8.21 2.63
N VAL A 158 0.78 -9.07 2.07
CA VAL A 158 0.84 -10.54 2.29
C VAL A 158 1.60 -11.33 1.22
N GLN A 159 2.08 -10.69 0.14
CA GLN A 159 2.66 -11.39 -1.01
C GLN A 159 3.88 -12.26 -0.65
N ASP A 160 4.65 -11.88 0.37
CA ASP A 160 5.83 -12.63 0.83
C ASP A 160 5.45 -14.03 1.34
N VAL A 161 4.21 -14.20 1.81
CA VAL A 161 3.70 -15.48 2.30
C VAL A 161 2.64 -16.09 1.38
N TRP A 162 1.97 -15.27 0.56
CA TRP A 162 0.97 -15.66 -0.43
C TRP A 162 1.42 -15.21 -1.84
N PRO A 163 2.45 -15.86 -2.42
CA PRO A 163 3.11 -15.41 -3.64
C PRO A 163 2.22 -15.49 -4.90
N GLU A 164 1.15 -16.28 -4.89
CA GLU A 164 0.21 -16.36 -6.01
C GLU A 164 -0.51 -15.03 -6.30
N PHE A 165 -0.57 -14.13 -5.32
CA PHE A 165 -1.13 -12.79 -5.49
C PHE A 165 -0.07 -11.77 -5.91
N GLY A 166 1.17 -12.20 -6.14
CA GLY A 166 2.30 -11.38 -6.53
C GLY A 166 2.87 -11.70 -7.92
N PRO A 167 3.69 -10.79 -8.49
CA PRO A 167 3.96 -9.44 -8.01
C PRO A 167 2.78 -8.49 -8.27
N PHE A 168 2.26 -7.90 -7.21
CA PHE A 168 1.18 -6.92 -7.20
C PHE A 168 1.73 -5.57 -6.74
N VAL A 169 1.49 -4.56 -7.57
CA VAL A 169 1.79 -3.15 -7.31
C VAL A 169 0.47 -2.41 -7.49
N ASP A 170 -0.09 -1.93 -6.38
CA ASP A 170 -1.38 -1.25 -6.40
C ASP A 170 -1.30 0.14 -7.06
N SER A 171 -2.46 0.73 -7.34
CA SER A 171 -2.56 2.06 -7.95
C SER A 171 -1.84 3.16 -7.15
N LYS A 172 -1.76 3.01 -5.82
CA LYS A 172 -1.10 3.99 -4.95
C LYS A 172 0.42 3.90 -5.08
N ALA A 173 0.98 2.71 -5.16
CA ALA A 173 2.40 2.51 -5.43
C ALA A 173 2.78 3.01 -6.84
N LEU A 174 1.94 2.78 -7.85
CA LEU A 174 2.17 3.34 -9.20
C LEU A 174 2.21 4.88 -9.19
N GLN A 175 1.29 5.55 -8.47
CA GLN A 175 1.35 7.01 -8.28
C GLN A 175 2.68 7.48 -7.67
N GLY A 176 3.23 6.72 -6.72
CA GLY A 176 4.53 7.02 -6.14
C GLY A 176 5.67 6.89 -7.14
N SER A 177 5.62 5.82 -7.95
CA SER A 177 6.55 5.62 -9.06
C SER A 177 6.49 6.80 -10.04
N GLU A 178 5.28 7.27 -10.36
CA GLU A 178 5.07 8.36 -11.32
C GLU A 178 5.70 9.65 -10.81
N ARG A 179 5.45 9.97 -9.53
CA ARG A 179 6.02 11.16 -8.88
C ARG A 179 7.54 11.16 -8.81
N LEU A 180 8.18 9.99 -8.85
CA LEU A 180 9.64 9.83 -8.86
C LEU A 180 10.23 9.75 -10.29
N GLY A 181 9.38 9.75 -11.32
CA GLY A 181 9.77 9.52 -12.71
C GLY A 181 10.28 8.10 -12.95
N LEU A 182 9.84 7.13 -12.15
CA LEU A 182 10.16 5.71 -12.28
C LEU A 182 9.18 5.02 -13.25
N PRO A 183 9.51 3.80 -13.74
CA PRO A 183 8.63 3.05 -14.64
C PRO A 183 7.26 2.75 -14.02
N GLN A 184 6.21 2.81 -14.84
CA GLN A 184 4.82 2.55 -14.42
C GLN A 184 4.37 1.10 -14.64
N ARG A 185 5.27 0.21 -15.03
CA ARG A 185 4.96 -1.22 -15.22
C ARG A 185 5.51 -2.02 -14.05
N THR A 186 4.68 -2.86 -13.44
CA THR A 186 5.05 -3.75 -12.33
C THR A 186 6.34 -4.54 -12.62
N SER A 187 6.44 -5.15 -13.81
CA SER A 187 7.62 -5.92 -14.20
C SER A 187 8.92 -5.10 -14.28
N ASP A 188 8.84 -3.82 -14.65
CA ASP A 188 10.00 -2.93 -14.66
C ASP A 188 10.39 -2.50 -13.25
N LEU A 189 9.42 -2.28 -12.36
CA LEU A 189 9.66 -1.92 -10.97
C LEU A 189 10.30 -3.07 -10.19
N VAL A 190 9.78 -4.28 -10.33
CA VAL A 190 10.37 -5.49 -9.72
C VAL A 190 11.79 -5.70 -10.21
N ARG A 191 12.06 -5.53 -11.51
CA ARG A 191 13.43 -5.64 -12.05
C ARG A 191 14.39 -4.56 -11.52
N LEU A 192 13.90 -3.41 -11.07
CA LEU A 192 14.73 -2.35 -10.50
C LEU A 192 15.05 -2.57 -9.02
N ALA A 193 14.16 -3.25 -8.30
CA ALA A 193 14.20 -3.41 -6.86
C ALA A 193 14.46 -4.85 -6.40
N ASP A 194 14.57 -5.80 -7.32
CA ASP A 194 14.63 -7.26 -7.13
C ASP A 194 13.36 -7.89 -6.51
N GLU A 195 12.55 -7.09 -5.83
CA GLU A 195 11.22 -7.42 -5.28
C GLU A 195 10.22 -6.26 -5.52
N ALA A 196 8.94 -6.43 -5.16
CA ALA A 196 7.96 -5.36 -5.34
C ALA A 196 8.15 -4.25 -4.28
N PRO A 197 8.57 -3.02 -4.65
CA PRO A 197 8.99 -1.98 -3.69
C PRO A 197 7.82 -1.19 -3.10
N ASN A 198 6.71 -1.88 -2.80
CA ASN A 198 5.41 -1.26 -2.68
C ASN A 198 5.30 -0.25 -1.54
N ALA A 199 5.78 -0.59 -0.34
CA ALA A 199 5.71 0.32 0.81
C ALA A 199 6.46 1.63 0.54
N ALA A 200 7.64 1.53 -0.06
CA ALA A 200 8.47 2.68 -0.41
C ALA A 200 7.78 3.58 -1.45
N LEU A 201 7.22 2.98 -2.50
CA LEU A 201 6.46 3.70 -3.52
C LEU A 201 5.19 4.35 -2.94
N VAL A 202 4.43 3.66 -2.08
CA VAL A 202 3.26 4.24 -1.41
C VAL A 202 3.65 5.45 -0.57
N ARG A 203 4.77 5.40 0.16
CA ARG A 203 5.28 6.57 0.92
C ARG A 203 5.62 7.73 -0.01
N ALA A 204 6.22 7.48 -1.17
CA ALA A 204 6.47 8.51 -2.18
C ALA A 204 5.17 9.10 -2.74
N ALA A 205 4.12 8.29 -2.89
CA ALA A 205 2.80 8.75 -3.31
C ALA A 205 2.12 9.68 -2.29
N LEU A 206 2.40 9.48 -0.99
CA LEU A 206 1.75 10.20 0.11
C LEU A 206 2.56 11.40 0.65
N SER A 207 3.87 11.45 0.44
CA SER A 207 4.75 12.49 0.99
C SER A 207 5.54 13.22 -0.09
N LYS A 208 5.60 14.56 -0.02
CA LYS A 208 6.49 15.36 -0.86
C LYS A 208 7.94 15.29 -0.39
N GLU A 209 8.16 15.10 0.90
CA GLU A 209 9.50 14.97 1.49
C GLU A 209 10.18 13.69 1.00
N VAL A 210 9.46 12.57 0.92
CA VAL A 210 10.00 11.31 0.38
C VAL A 210 10.45 11.46 -1.08
N VAL A 211 9.70 12.20 -1.89
CA VAL A 211 10.09 12.50 -3.29
C VAL A 211 11.34 13.39 -3.33
N ALA A 212 11.36 14.46 -2.53
CA ALA A 212 12.50 15.36 -2.44
C ALA A 212 13.78 14.66 -1.94
N ASP A 213 13.65 13.69 -1.04
CA ASP A 213 14.75 12.86 -0.56
C ASP A 213 15.43 12.10 -1.71
N CYS A 214 14.64 11.57 -2.63
CA CYS A 214 15.13 10.79 -3.77
C CYS A 214 15.65 11.67 -4.93
N ASP A 215 15.04 12.85 -5.15
CA ASP A 215 15.46 13.80 -6.19
C ASP A 215 16.90 14.32 -5.97
N ARG A 216 17.36 14.38 -4.71
CA ARG A 216 18.74 14.76 -4.37
C ARG A 216 19.79 13.78 -4.89
N VAL A 217 19.42 12.53 -5.14
CA VAL A 217 20.33 11.48 -5.62
C VAL A 217 20.23 11.30 -7.13
N GLY A 218 19.01 11.30 -7.68
CA GLY A 218 18.77 11.06 -9.12
C GLY A 218 18.72 12.30 -10.00
N GLY A 219 18.75 13.50 -9.41
CA GLY A 219 18.42 14.75 -10.10
C GLY A 219 16.91 14.90 -10.36
N PRO A 220 16.42 16.14 -10.57
CA PRO A 220 14.99 16.42 -10.65
C PRO A 220 14.34 15.66 -11.82
N VAL A 221 13.09 15.23 -11.62
CA VAL A 221 12.25 14.74 -12.72
C VAL A 221 12.04 15.90 -13.70
N LEU A 222 12.68 15.83 -14.87
CA LEU A 222 12.42 16.81 -15.92
C LEU A 222 10.96 16.67 -16.35
N PRO A 223 10.19 17.78 -16.41
CA PRO A 223 8.82 17.72 -16.90
C PRO A 223 8.83 17.11 -18.31
N ALA A 224 7.87 16.23 -18.58
CA ALA A 224 7.65 15.74 -19.93
C ALA A 224 7.57 16.95 -20.87
N ARG A 225 8.42 16.99 -21.89
CA ARG A 225 8.37 18.07 -22.89
C ARG A 225 6.92 18.13 -23.40
N PRO A 226 6.25 19.29 -23.34
CA PRO A 226 4.93 19.40 -23.94
C PRO A 226 5.04 19.02 -25.42
N PRO A 227 4.03 18.34 -25.99
CA PRO A 227 4.04 18.03 -27.41
C PRO A 227 4.25 19.35 -28.18
N HIS A 228 5.25 19.36 -29.06
CA HIS A 228 5.51 20.50 -29.92
C HIS A 228 4.25 20.79 -30.72
N HIS A 229 3.47 21.81 -30.33
CA HIS A 229 2.50 22.42 -31.22
C HIS A 229 3.31 22.96 -32.40
N ARG A 230 3.23 22.26 -33.55
CA ARG A 230 3.71 22.80 -34.82
C ARG A 230 2.88 24.05 -35.08
N THR A 231 3.45 25.21 -34.82
CA THR A 231 2.95 26.46 -35.38
C THR A 231 3.19 26.40 -36.88
N CYS A 232 2.15 26.08 -37.64
CA CYS A 232 2.10 26.39 -39.07
C CYS A 232 2.18 27.92 -39.18
N GLY A 233 3.35 28.45 -39.53
CA GLY A 233 3.46 29.83 -40.00
C GLY A 233 2.77 29.94 -41.36
N PRO A 234 1.93 30.96 -41.62
CA PRO A 234 1.39 31.16 -42.95
C PRO A 234 2.53 31.57 -43.89
N ALA A 235 2.52 30.90 -45.05
CA ALA A 235 3.44 31.11 -46.14
C ALA A 235 3.42 32.57 -46.62
N SER A 236 4.60 33.17 -46.72
CA SER A 236 4.86 34.34 -47.54
C SER A 236 4.62 33.97 -49.01
N GLY A 237 3.48 34.41 -49.56
CA GLY A 237 3.19 34.44 -50.99
C GLY A 237 3.09 35.89 -51.43
N GLY A 238 4.08 36.35 -52.19
CA GLY A 238 4.09 37.68 -52.79
C GLY A 238 3.29 37.75 -54.11
N SER A 239 3.25 38.99 -54.59
CA SER A 239 3.15 39.43 -55.99
C SER A 239 1.79 39.86 -56.54
N SER A 240 1.78 41.16 -56.89
CA SER A 240 1.25 41.76 -58.12
C SER A 240 -0.27 41.83 -58.31
N SER A 241 -0.83 43.04 -58.15
CA SER A 241 -1.04 44.03 -59.23
C SER A 241 -1.59 45.34 -58.68
#